data_AF-A0A1A8P2J9-F1
#
_entry.id   AF-A0A1A8P2J9-F1
#
_cell.length_a   1.000
_cell.length_b   1.000
_cell.length_c   1.000
_cell.angle_alpha   90.00
_cell.angle_beta   90.00
_cell.angle_gamma   90.00
#
_symmetry.space_group_name_H-M   'P 1'
#
loop_
_entity.id
_entity.type
_entity.pdbx_description
1 polymer ?
#
loop_
_entity_poly.entity_id
_entity_poly.type
_entity_poly.pdbx_seq_one_letter_code
_entity_poly.pdbx_strand_id
1 'polypeptide(L)'
;VFPNQIEGVKMIVNKTLSSFFKVSHTLHLSAVSPSYYRFHVEHLQSDDCSKDKDAPALIGEMDSSGSLNAHALLHLTEHVRARTVFQTQQSQFVTWQFETEYRGSDFTAAVTVANPDILRES
;
A
#
# COMPACT_ATOMS: atom_id res chain seq x y z
N VAL A 1 -2.84 -18.45 19.63
CA VAL A 1 -3.13 -17.11 19.05
C VAL A 1 -4.06 -16.40 20.01
N PHE A 2 -3.67 -15.24 20.54
CA PHE A 2 -4.50 -14.47 21.49
C PHE A 2 -5.38 -13.47 20.74
N PRO A 3 -6.58 -13.14 21.25
CA PRO A 3 -7.43 -12.13 20.65
C PRO A 3 -6.79 -10.74 20.79
N ASN A 4 -6.85 -9.95 19.73
CA ASN A 4 -6.47 -8.54 19.80
C ASN A 4 -7.45 -7.80 20.70
N GLN A 5 -6.94 -7.08 21.68
CA GLN A 5 -7.76 -6.19 22.50
C GLN A 5 -8.27 -5.06 21.62
N ILE A 6 -9.59 -4.90 21.57
CA ILE A 6 -10.25 -3.77 20.91
C ILE A 6 -10.70 -2.84 22.03
N GLU A 7 -10.22 -1.60 21.97
CA GLU A 7 -10.68 -0.52 22.82
C GLU A 7 -11.56 0.42 22.00
N GLY A 8 -12.66 0.87 22.60
CA GLY A 8 -13.66 1.69 21.93
C GLY A 8 -14.49 0.95 20.88
N VAL A 9 -14.95 1.67 19.86
CA VAL A 9 -15.83 1.19 18.79
C VAL A 9 -15.12 1.34 17.45
N LYS A 10 -14.99 0.24 16.71
CA LYS A 10 -14.47 0.24 15.33
C LYS A 10 -15.58 -0.10 14.35
N MET A 11 -15.90 0.84 13.48
CA MET A 11 -16.83 0.64 12.36
C MET A 11 -16.04 0.57 11.05
N ILE A 12 -16.31 -0.43 10.23
CA ILE A 12 -15.67 -0.61 8.92
C ILE A 12 -16.77 -0.75 7.86
N VAL A 13 -16.72 0.10 6.84
CA VAL A 13 -17.62 0.06 5.69
C VAL A 13 -16.80 -0.24 4.44
N ASN A 14 -16.99 -1.42 3.88
CA ASN A 14 -16.34 -1.86 2.64
C ASN A 14 -17.32 -1.71 1.48
N LYS A 15 -16.92 -0.98 0.44
CA LYS A 15 -17.70 -0.78 -0.78
C LYS A 15 -16.86 -1.17 -1.99
N THR A 16 -17.29 -2.22 -2.67
CA THR A 16 -16.74 -2.63 -3.96
C THR A 16 -17.49 -1.90 -5.07
N LEU A 17 -16.82 -1.02 -5.81
CA LEU A 17 -17.45 -0.29 -6.93
C LEU A 17 -17.35 -1.08 -8.24
N SER A 18 -16.32 -1.90 -8.40
CA SER A 18 -16.13 -2.83 -9.51
C SER A 18 -15.26 -4.01 -9.07
N SER A 19 -15.09 -5.02 -9.92
CA SER A 19 -14.16 -6.14 -9.68
C SER A 19 -12.72 -5.70 -9.42
N PHE A 20 -12.39 -4.46 -9.83
CA PHE A 20 -11.06 -3.89 -9.89
C PHE A 20 -10.89 -2.68 -8.97
N PHE A 21 -11.95 -2.28 -8.25
CA PHE A 21 -11.93 -1.08 -7.44
C PHE A 21 -12.73 -1.27 -6.16
N LYS A 22 -12.02 -1.28 -5.04
CA LYS A 22 -12.56 -1.44 -3.70
C LYS A 22 -12.18 -0.25 -2.84
N VAL A 23 -13.11 0.14 -1.99
CA VAL A 23 -12.96 1.24 -1.06
C VAL A 23 -13.36 0.76 0.32
N SER A 24 -12.60 1.13 1.34
CA SER A 24 -12.89 0.84 2.74
C SER A 24 -12.78 2.10 3.58
N HIS A 25 -13.82 2.36 4.36
CA HIS A 25 -13.88 3.44 5.34
C HIS A 25 -13.83 2.81 6.73
N THR A 26 -12.79 3.12 7.49
CA THR A 26 -12.65 2.67 8.88
C THR A 26 -12.77 3.88 9.80
N LEU A 27 -13.78 3.86 10.67
CA LEU A 27 -13.95 4.82 11.75
C LEU A 27 -13.63 4.12 13.07
N HIS A 28 -12.66 4.64 13.82
CA HIS A 28 -12.34 4.15 15.16
C HIS A 28 -12.58 5.27 16.17
N LEU A 29 -13.48 5.00 17.11
CA LEU A 29 -13.83 5.87 18.22
C LEU A 29 -13.28 5.27 19.50
N SER A 30 -12.51 6.04 20.25
CA SER A 30 -11.77 5.59 21.42
C SER A 30 -11.96 6.55 22.58
N ALA A 31 -11.97 6.02 23.81
CA ALA A 31 -12.02 6.81 25.04
C ALA A 31 -10.63 7.03 25.64
N VAL A 32 -9.64 6.23 25.24
CA VAL A 32 -8.26 6.24 25.75
C VAL A 32 -7.28 6.86 24.74
N SER A 33 -7.53 6.71 23.44
CA SER A 33 -6.69 7.19 22.35
C SER A 33 -7.46 8.16 21.43
N PRO A 34 -6.76 8.95 20.59
CA PRO A 34 -7.44 9.82 19.63
C PRO A 34 -8.28 9.00 18.66
N SER A 35 -9.54 9.41 18.50
CA SER A 35 -10.42 8.85 17.48
C SER A 35 -9.87 9.20 16.10
N TYR A 36 -9.93 8.25 15.16
CA TYR A 36 -9.41 8.46 13.82
C TYR A 36 -10.35 7.90 12.76
N TYR A 37 -10.25 8.51 11.59
CA TYR A 37 -10.85 8.02 10.37
C TYR A 37 -9.75 7.60 9.41
N ARG A 38 -9.94 6.46 8.75
CA ARG A 38 -8.99 5.87 7.81
C ARG A 38 -9.71 5.52 6.53
N PHE A 39 -9.21 6.05 5.44
CA PHE A 39 -9.68 5.80 4.10
C PHE A 39 -8.69 4.89 3.39
N HIS A 40 -9.17 3.75 2.91
CA HIS A 40 -8.38 2.76 2.19
C HIS A 40 -9.00 2.55 0.82
N VAL A 41 -8.16 2.55 -0.21
CA VAL A 41 -8.55 2.29 -1.59
C VAL A 41 -7.60 1.26 -2.19
N GLU A 42 -8.18 0.31 -2.90
CA GLU A 42 -7.49 -0.75 -3.61
C GLU A 42 -8.00 -0.74 -5.05
N HIS A 43 -7.08 -0.52 -6.00
CA HIS A 43 -7.32 -0.63 -7.43
C HIS A 43 -6.46 -1.75 -8.00
N LEU A 44 -7.09 -2.78 -8.57
CA LEU A 44 -6.41 -3.82 -9.32
C LEU A 44 -6.58 -3.51 -10.80
N GLN A 45 -5.53 -3.65 -11.59
CA GLN A 45 -5.67 -3.59 -13.03
C GLN A 45 -6.32 -4.88 -13.54
N SER A 46 -7.29 -4.75 -14.44
CA SER A 46 -7.85 -5.88 -15.19
C SER A 46 -6.77 -6.41 -16.12
N ASP A 47 -6.23 -7.58 -15.80
CA ASP A 47 -5.40 -8.30 -16.72
C ASP A 47 -6.25 -9.43 -17.32
N ASP A 48 -6.75 -9.24 -18.55
CA ASP A 48 -7.54 -10.25 -19.27
C ASP A 48 -6.74 -11.54 -19.53
N CYS A 49 -5.42 -11.51 -19.26
CA CYS A 49 -4.50 -12.61 -19.55
C CYS A 49 -4.17 -13.52 -18.37
N SER A 50 -4.46 -13.15 -17.11
CA SER A 50 -3.98 -13.95 -15.98
C SER A 50 -4.95 -14.04 -14.80
N LYS A 51 -5.32 -15.28 -14.44
CA LYS A 51 -5.85 -15.63 -13.10
C LYS A 51 -4.72 -15.61 -12.06
N ASP A 52 -3.75 -14.73 -12.22
CA ASP A 52 -2.49 -14.79 -11.50
C ASP A 52 -2.50 -13.83 -10.30
N LYS A 53 -1.84 -14.24 -9.22
CA LYS A 53 -1.83 -13.52 -7.93
C LYS A 53 -1.03 -12.21 -7.97
N ASP A 54 -0.39 -11.92 -9.09
CA ASP A 54 0.59 -10.85 -9.26
C ASP A 54 0.06 -9.70 -10.15
N ALA A 55 -1.24 -9.60 -10.40
CA ALA A 55 -1.79 -8.52 -11.22
C ALA A 55 -1.36 -7.12 -10.70
N PRO A 56 -1.12 -6.14 -11.60
CA PRO A 56 -0.78 -4.79 -11.19
C PRO A 56 -1.83 -4.23 -10.24
N ALA A 57 -1.38 -3.63 -9.14
CA ALA A 57 -2.27 -3.15 -8.10
C ALA A 57 -1.74 -1.84 -7.50
N LEU A 58 -2.65 -0.94 -7.19
CA LEU A 58 -2.41 0.30 -6.46
C LEU A 58 -3.26 0.29 -5.20
N ILE A 59 -2.59 0.37 -4.05
CA ILE A 59 -3.21 0.36 -2.74
C ILE A 59 -2.78 1.62 -2.01
N GLY A 60 -3.74 2.36 -1.47
CA GLY A 60 -3.50 3.56 -0.70
C GLY A 60 -4.36 3.58 0.57
N GLU A 61 -3.74 3.90 1.69
CA GLU A 61 -4.40 4.06 2.98
C GLU A 61 -3.96 5.36 3.62
N MET A 62 -4.91 6.24 3.92
CA MET A 62 -4.65 7.51 4.59
C MET A 62 -5.53 7.65 5.82
N ASP A 63 -4.94 8.12 6.92
CA ASP A 63 -5.69 8.50 8.11
C ASP A 63 -5.89 10.01 8.24
N SER A 64 -6.78 10.40 9.14
CA SER A 64 -7.14 11.80 9.41
C SER A 64 -5.98 12.64 9.96
N SER A 65 -4.86 12.05 10.37
CA SER A 65 -3.67 12.78 10.80
C SER A 65 -2.76 13.20 9.64
N GLY A 66 -3.03 12.72 8.43
CA GLY A 66 -2.16 12.93 7.27
C GLY A 66 -1.09 11.85 7.11
N SER A 67 -1.19 10.75 7.86
CA SER A 67 -0.31 9.59 7.65
C SER A 67 -0.86 8.74 6.51
N LEU A 68 -0.01 8.50 5.51
CA LEU A 68 -0.32 7.79 4.27
C LEU A 68 0.57 6.55 4.19
N ASN A 69 0.00 5.43 3.81
CA ASN A 69 0.70 4.26 3.31
C ASN A 69 0.21 3.99 1.89
N ALA A 70 1.09 4.13 0.91
CA ALA A 70 0.79 3.83 -0.48
C ALA A 70 1.73 2.75 -1.00
N HIS A 71 1.18 1.79 -1.73
CA HIS A 71 1.89 0.70 -2.35
C HIS A 71 1.42 0.57 -3.79
N ALA A 72 2.35 0.48 -4.74
CA ALA A 72 2.01 0.11 -6.10
C ALA A 72 2.88 -1.05 -6.56
N LEU A 73 2.24 -2.03 -7.20
CA LEU A 73 2.86 -3.14 -7.90
C LEU A 73 2.54 -2.96 -9.39
N LEU A 74 3.58 -2.92 -10.21
CA LEU A 74 3.49 -2.71 -11.65
C LEU A 74 4.26 -3.81 -12.37
N HIS A 75 3.69 -4.31 -13.45
CA HIS A 75 4.40 -5.13 -14.43
C HIS A 75 4.89 -4.23 -15.55
N LEU A 76 6.19 -3.96 -15.57
CA LEU A 76 6.81 -3.11 -16.59
C LEU A 76 7.01 -3.89 -17.90
N THR A 77 7.36 -5.17 -17.79
CA THR A 77 7.43 -6.13 -18.89
C THR A 77 7.01 -7.51 -18.38
N GLU A 78 6.91 -8.52 -19.26
CA GLU A 78 6.61 -9.92 -18.87
C GLU A 78 7.58 -10.48 -17.81
N HIS A 79 8.83 -9.99 -17.82
CA HIS A 79 9.91 -10.47 -16.95
C HIS A 79 10.34 -9.43 -15.90
N VAL A 80 9.84 -8.17 -15.96
CA VAL A 80 10.24 -7.09 -15.04
C VAL A 80 9.04 -6.60 -14.25
N ARG A 81 9.17 -6.65 -12.93
CA ARG A 81 8.20 -6.20 -11.96
C ARG A 81 8.78 -5.05 -11.16
N ALA A 82 7.98 -4.03 -10.92
CA ALA A 82 8.35 -2.90 -10.09
C ALA A 82 7.37 -2.77 -8.94
N ARG A 83 7.90 -2.59 -7.73
CA ARG A 83 7.14 -2.33 -6.52
C ARG A 83 7.62 -1.01 -5.93
N THR A 84 6.68 -0.16 -5.58
CA THR A 84 6.97 1.08 -4.86
C THR A 84 6.14 1.19 -3.60
N VAL A 85 6.74 1.75 -2.56
CA VAL A 85 6.13 1.99 -1.27
C VAL A 85 6.43 3.42 -0.83
N PHE A 86 5.40 4.16 -0.44
CA PHE A 86 5.52 5.48 0.13
C PHE A 86 4.83 5.52 1.49
N GLN A 87 5.51 6.08 2.48
CA GLN A 87 4.99 6.25 3.82
C GLN A 87 5.19 7.69 4.30
N THR A 88 4.09 8.29 4.74
CA THR A 88 4.12 9.57 5.46
C THR A 88 3.63 9.37 6.88
N GLN A 89 4.16 10.18 7.79
CA GLN A 89 3.67 10.30 9.15
C GLN A 89 3.31 11.77 9.37
N GLN A 90 2.04 12.04 9.70
CA GLN A 90 1.56 13.41 9.93
C GLN A 90 1.94 14.39 8.81
N SER A 91 1.72 13.99 7.55
CA SER A 91 2.08 14.75 6.34
C SER A 91 3.58 14.94 6.08
N GLN A 92 4.47 14.31 6.84
CA GLN A 92 5.91 14.29 6.57
C GLN A 92 6.30 12.99 5.89
N PHE A 93 7.10 13.05 4.82
CA PHE A 93 7.66 11.87 4.17
C PHE A 93 8.67 11.21 5.11
N VAL A 94 8.43 9.94 5.45
CA VAL A 94 9.32 9.16 6.33
C VAL A 94 10.13 8.18 5.50
N THR A 95 9.44 7.39 4.67
CA THR A 95 10.06 6.32 3.92
C THR A 95 9.53 6.30 2.50
N TRP A 96 10.43 6.05 1.56
CA TRP A 96 10.09 5.64 0.21
C TRP A 96 11.02 4.53 -0.23
N GLN A 97 10.45 3.49 -0.83
CA GLN A 97 11.19 2.34 -1.32
C GLN A 97 10.74 2.04 -2.73
N PHE A 98 11.72 1.87 -3.61
CA PHE A 98 11.53 1.40 -4.97
C PHE A 98 12.27 0.08 -5.14
N GLU A 99 11.57 -0.93 -5.60
CA GLU A 99 12.10 -2.26 -5.82
C GLU A 99 11.79 -2.66 -7.26
N THR A 100 12.80 -3.15 -7.98
CA THR A 100 12.64 -3.72 -9.31
C THR A 100 13.17 -5.13 -9.31
N GLU A 101 12.32 -6.07 -9.67
CA GLU A 101 12.61 -7.49 -9.78
C GLU A 101 12.57 -7.91 -11.25
N TYR A 102 13.65 -8.53 -11.71
CA TYR A 102 13.73 -9.19 -13.00
C TYR A 102 13.70 -10.71 -12.79
N ARG A 103 12.72 -11.38 -13.37
CA ARG A 103 12.57 -12.83 -13.38
C ARG A 103 12.86 -13.36 -14.77
N GLY A 104 14.08 -13.85 -14.99
CA GLY A 104 14.44 -14.59 -16.20
C GLY A 104 14.08 -16.07 -16.09
N SER A 105 14.32 -16.84 -17.15
CA SER A 105 14.15 -18.30 -17.13
C SER A 105 15.15 -19.00 -16.20
N ASP A 106 16.36 -18.45 -16.10
CA ASP A 106 17.51 -19.12 -15.49
C ASP A 106 17.96 -18.44 -14.19
N PHE A 107 17.58 -17.17 -13.98
CA PHE A 107 17.93 -16.42 -12.77
C PHE A 107 16.89 -15.34 -12.45
N THR A 108 16.84 -14.96 -11.17
CA THR A 108 16.08 -13.81 -10.69
C THR A 108 17.05 -12.80 -10.10
N ALA A 109 16.90 -11.53 -10.46
CA ALA A 109 17.66 -10.43 -9.90
C ALA A 109 16.70 -9.39 -9.33
N ALA A 110 17.01 -8.83 -8.16
CA ALA A 110 16.22 -7.77 -7.55
C ALA A 110 17.13 -6.61 -7.13
N VAL A 111 16.65 -5.40 -7.36
CA VAL A 111 17.31 -4.16 -6.95
C VAL A 111 16.33 -3.39 -6.08
N THR A 112 16.72 -3.11 -4.84
CA THR A 112 15.93 -2.32 -3.90
C THR A 112 16.67 -1.04 -3.56
N VAL A 113 16.00 0.08 -3.76
CA VAL A 113 16.42 1.42 -3.37
C VAL A 113 15.47 1.88 -2.27
N ALA A 114 15.97 2.06 -1.06
CA ALA A 114 15.17 2.48 0.09
C ALA A 114 15.78 3.74 0.69
N ASN A 115 14.95 4.77 0.85
CA ASN A 115 15.30 6.06 1.44
C ASN A 115 16.62 6.67 0.91
N PRO A 116 16.86 6.75 -0.40
CA PRO A 116 18.07 7.38 -0.89
C PRO A 116 17.98 8.89 -0.60
N ASP A 117 18.91 9.36 0.20
CA ASP A 117 19.07 10.77 0.53
C ASP A 117 19.96 11.44 -0.52
N ILE A 118 19.34 11.96 -1.58
CA ILE A 118 20.04 12.59 -2.71
C ILE A 118 20.42 14.05 -2.36
N LEU A 119 19.85 14.62 -1.29
CA LEU A 119 19.95 16.04 -0.94
C LEU A 119 20.76 16.32 0.33
N ARG A 120 21.65 15.40 0.75
CA ARG A 120 22.68 15.74 1.73
C ARG A 120 23.69 16.72 1.11
N GLU A 121 23.35 18.00 1.14
CA GLU A 121 24.32 19.09 1.05
C GLU A 121 25.38 18.88 2.15
N SER A 122 26.65 18.96 1.76
CA SER A 122 27.82 18.77 2.63
C SER A 122 28.03 19.95 3.56
#